data_AF-A0A6G3S0M2-F1
#
_entry.id   AF-A0A6G3S0M2-F1
#
_cell.length_a   1.000
_cell.length_b   1.000
_cell.length_c   1.000
_cell.angle_alpha   90.00
_cell.angle_beta   90.00
_cell.angle_gamma   90.00
#
_symmetry.space_group_name_H-M   'P 1'
#
loop_
_entity.id
_entity.type
_entity.pdbx_description
1 polymer ?
#
loop_
_entity_poly.entity_id
_entity_poly.type
_entity_poly.pdbx_seq_one_letter_code
_entity_poly.pdbx_strand_id
1 'polypeptide(L)'
;MRKELETLLTGTVGFFWPISPTGTFDEEPERGFISRSESGRLDVRTLNENPDSALFATSNRQRPRALVCLSPEGSAIILDITNHGGTANIGGRRASAYTYSARTAISGFPVEHLDKGKIDIRVKRLTAHFPGISAWAGLKVVSFEEERKPDGHAKSATLRLQSPDEVTATLGSLTLTIGGHWEAHNNEDRASIYSPVAIGVRAKQARDISDLMKYLVRIQDLVNVAYDTFVQVDGGSAIIGAEPTPDRFPQFWNDALMLPPPNRGTRKNTSGIPLFTLSDLHGAEGVSRWVRLYEQFPSAFDAVAMPYRSGRMTAHSYLRETAVGIERLIAGAKRQGRPKWANAKPQSYALANRVGQPFTDFVGDPKEWADLFWGAYNGGKHQADYEPDPRDLSILATSGNLLLTAYLLHRCGMSKSALNRLFQHRVSYRLRDRTRELVANPPAGLRPPKR
;
A
#
# COMPACT_ATOMS: atom_id res chain seq x y z
N MET A 1 -9.72 14.95 5.98
CA MET A 1 -9.10 15.36 4.70
C MET A 1 -9.62 16.79 4.40
N ARG A 2 -9.04 17.60 3.50
CA ARG A 2 -9.63 18.94 3.24
C ARG A 2 -10.95 18.79 2.51
N LYS A 3 -11.86 19.73 2.78
CA LYS A 3 -13.20 19.81 2.19
C LYS A 3 -13.20 19.67 0.66
N GLU A 4 -12.26 20.31 -0.03
CA GLU A 4 -12.16 20.28 -1.51
C GLU A 4 -12.05 18.85 -2.05
N LEU A 5 -11.10 18.07 -1.52
CA LEU A 5 -10.85 16.70 -1.97
C LEU A 5 -11.97 15.76 -1.54
N GLU A 6 -12.52 15.96 -0.34
CA GLU A 6 -13.69 15.20 0.13
C GLU A 6 -14.90 15.42 -0.79
N THR A 7 -15.21 16.66 -1.17
CA THR A 7 -16.32 16.97 -2.08
C THR A 7 -16.10 16.36 -3.46
N LEU A 8 -14.88 16.44 -4.01
CA LEU A 8 -14.53 15.81 -5.27
C LEU A 8 -14.75 14.28 -5.25
N LEU A 9 -14.42 13.62 -4.14
CA LEU A 9 -14.65 12.18 -3.96
C LEU A 9 -16.13 11.82 -3.80
N THR A 10 -16.94 12.67 -3.16
CA THR A 10 -18.37 12.42 -2.97
C THR A 10 -19.21 12.69 -4.22
N GLY A 11 -18.73 13.54 -5.12
CA GLY A 11 -19.49 13.94 -6.30
C GLY A 11 -19.46 15.45 -6.48
N THR A 12 -18.88 15.95 -7.56
CA THR A 12 -19.00 17.36 -7.95
C THR A 12 -19.05 17.53 -9.47
N VAL A 13 -19.72 18.60 -9.91
CA VAL A 13 -19.75 19.02 -11.31
C VAL A 13 -18.60 19.99 -11.57
N GLY A 14 -18.07 19.96 -12.79
CA GLY A 14 -16.95 20.83 -13.12
C GLY A 14 -16.62 20.88 -14.60
N PHE A 15 -15.57 21.66 -14.87
CA PHE A 15 -14.90 21.76 -16.14
C PHE A 15 -13.67 20.86 -16.12
N PHE A 16 -13.47 20.10 -17.20
CA PHE A 16 -12.42 19.10 -17.31
C PHE A 16 -11.60 19.34 -18.57
N TRP A 17 -10.27 19.42 -18.42
CA TRP A 17 -9.33 19.51 -19.52
C TRP A 17 -8.53 18.21 -19.63
N PRO A 18 -8.78 17.38 -20.66
CA PRO A 18 -7.95 16.21 -20.92
C PRO A 18 -6.55 16.62 -21.35
N ILE A 19 -5.56 16.21 -20.57
CA ILE A 19 -4.16 16.54 -20.85
C ILE A 19 -3.54 15.42 -21.70
N SER A 20 -3.04 15.78 -22.86
CA SER A 20 -2.37 14.88 -23.80
C SER A 20 -1.05 14.33 -23.22
N PRO A 21 -0.45 13.31 -23.84
CA PRO A 21 0.85 12.81 -23.43
C PRO A 21 1.98 13.84 -23.46
N THR A 22 1.86 14.87 -24.31
CA THR A 22 2.83 15.96 -24.43
C THR A 22 2.55 17.11 -23.47
N GLY A 23 1.46 17.05 -22.70
CA GLY A 23 1.07 18.10 -21.74
C GLY A 23 0.19 19.20 -22.33
N THR A 24 -0.22 19.07 -23.60
CA THR A 24 -1.14 20.01 -24.27
C THR A 24 -2.59 19.62 -24.01
N PHE A 25 -3.51 20.55 -24.23
CA PHE A 25 -4.95 20.37 -24.04
C PHE A 25 -5.72 21.36 -24.91
N ASP A 26 -7.00 21.10 -25.14
CA ASP A 26 -7.90 22.00 -25.87
C ASP A 26 -8.30 23.17 -24.96
N GLU A 27 -8.41 24.39 -25.49
CA GLU A 27 -8.79 25.56 -24.68
C GLU A 27 -10.20 25.41 -24.07
N GLU A 28 -11.13 24.82 -24.83
CA GLU A 28 -12.49 24.58 -24.38
C GLU A 28 -12.55 23.37 -23.43
N PRO A 29 -13.02 23.55 -22.18
CA PRO A 29 -13.20 22.44 -21.26
C PRO A 29 -14.39 21.57 -21.65
N GLU A 30 -14.30 20.31 -21.23
CA GLU A 30 -15.45 19.42 -21.21
C GLU A 30 -16.26 19.62 -19.92
N ARG A 31 -17.58 19.70 -20.04
CA ARG A 31 -18.48 19.79 -18.89
C ARG A 31 -18.79 18.39 -18.39
N GLY A 32 -18.70 18.17 -17.08
CA GLY A 32 -18.88 16.82 -16.56
C GLY A 32 -19.10 16.74 -15.06
N PHE A 33 -18.99 15.51 -14.58
CA PHE A 33 -19.15 15.13 -13.19
C PHE A 33 -18.06 14.13 -12.81
N ILE A 34 -17.49 14.30 -11.62
CA ILE A 34 -16.54 13.37 -11.00
C ILE A 34 -17.16 12.80 -9.73
N SER A 35 -16.99 11.50 -9.51
CA SER A 35 -17.37 10.85 -8.26
C SER A 35 -16.54 9.61 -8.02
N ARG A 36 -16.58 9.07 -6.80
CA ARG A 36 -16.04 7.75 -6.50
C ARG A 36 -17.04 6.65 -6.83
N SER A 37 -16.62 5.70 -7.66
CA SER A 37 -17.35 4.48 -7.97
C SER A 37 -17.48 3.53 -6.77
N GLU A 38 -18.37 2.54 -6.87
CA GLU A 38 -18.48 1.44 -5.89
C GLU A 38 -17.18 0.65 -5.74
N SER A 39 -16.39 0.55 -6.82
CA SER A 39 -15.07 -0.09 -6.80
C SER A 39 -14.00 0.72 -6.05
N GLY A 40 -14.33 1.95 -5.64
CA GLY A 40 -13.42 2.85 -4.95
C GLY A 40 -12.61 3.77 -5.88
N ARG A 41 -12.62 3.53 -7.19
CA ARG A 41 -11.95 4.39 -8.19
C ARG A 41 -12.70 5.68 -8.44
N LEU A 42 -11.99 6.69 -8.94
CA LEU A 42 -12.59 7.92 -9.45
C LEU A 42 -13.15 7.69 -10.84
N ASP A 43 -14.44 7.96 -11.03
CA ASP A 43 -15.08 7.96 -12.32
C ASP A 43 -15.41 9.40 -12.70
N VAL A 44 -14.85 9.83 -13.83
CA VAL A 44 -15.15 11.12 -14.46
C VAL A 44 -15.99 10.86 -15.69
N ARG A 45 -17.13 11.56 -15.80
CA ARG A 45 -18.01 11.50 -16.96
C ARG A 45 -18.20 12.90 -17.50
N THR A 46 -17.82 13.11 -18.75
CA THR A 46 -17.96 14.40 -19.44
C THR A 46 -18.89 14.28 -20.63
N LEU A 47 -19.55 15.37 -20.99
CA LEU A 47 -20.41 15.42 -22.17
C LEU A 47 -19.56 15.44 -23.44
N ASN A 48 -19.92 14.60 -24.41
CA ASN A 48 -19.39 14.73 -25.76
C ASN A 48 -20.32 15.64 -26.56
N GLU A 49 -19.99 16.93 -26.55
CA GLU A 49 -20.80 17.98 -27.19
C GLU A 49 -20.64 18.03 -28.72
N ASN A 50 -19.69 17.27 -29.29
CA ASN A 50 -19.46 17.19 -30.73
C ASN A 50 -19.44 15.73 -31.23
N PRO A 51 -20.57 15.00 -31.13
CA PRO A 51 -20.62 13.57 -31.46
C PRO A 51 -20.37 13.26 -32.94
N ASP A 52 -20.63 14.21 -33.83
CA ASP A 52 -20.44 14.05 -35.27
C ASP A 52 -18.96 13.90 -35.63
N SER A 53 -18.08 14.61 -34.92
CA SER A 53 -16.63 14.44 -35.07
C SER A 53 -16.15 13.04 -34.70
N ALA A 54 -16.85 12.36 -33.76
CA ALA A 54 -16.51 11.03 -33.27
C ALA A 54 -17.03 9.88 -34.15
N LEU A 55 -17.96 10.14 -35.08
CA LEU A 55 -18.41 9.15 -36.06
C LEU A 55 -17.41 8.94 -37.19
N PHE A 56 -16.78 10.02 -37.66
CA PHE A 56 -15.88 10.00 -38.81
C PHE A 56 -14.41 9.93 -38.42
N ALA A 57 -14.06 10.35 -37.21
CA ALA A 57 -12.78 10.01 -36.58
C ALA A 57 -12.96 8.65 -35.90
N THR A 58 -12.33 7.61 -36.44
CA THR A 58 -12.32 6.24 -35.89
C THR A 58 -11.81 6.19 -34.45
N SER A 59 -12.64 6.48 -33.44
CA SER A 59 -12.45 6.10 -32.02
C SER A 59 -11.09 6.42 -31.36
N ASN A 60 -10.22 7.22 -31.98
CA ASN A 60 -8.80 7.27 -31.64
C ASN A 60 -8.42 8.46 -30.75
N ARG A 61 -9.35 8.94 -29.91
CA ARG A 61 -8.97 9.94 -28.90
C ARG A 61 -7.97 9.28 -27.96
N GLN A 62 -6.71 9.68 -28.09
CA GLN A 62 -5.62 9.09 -27.32
C GLN A 62 -5.94 9.25 -25.83
N ARG A 63 -5.78 8.16 -25.08
CA ARG A 63 -6.00 8.17 -23.62
C ARG A 63 -5.19 9.33 -23.01
N PRO A 64 -5.85 10.29 -22.34
CA PRO A 64 -5.14 11.40 -21.72
C PRO A 64 -4.23 10.88 -20.59
N ARG A 65 -3.16 11.63 -20.31
CA ARG A 65 -2.28 11.34 -19.18
C ARG A 65 -2.88 11.81 -17.86
N ALA A 66 -3.64 12.90 -17.89
CA ALA A 66 -4.30 13.50 -16.74
C ALA A 66 -5.58 14.21 -17.16
N LEU A 67 -6.44 14.52 -16.20
CA LEU A 67 -7.51 15.51 -16.37
C LEU A 67 -7.26 16.63 -15.37
N VAL A 68 -7.23 17.88 -15.81
CA VAL A 68 -7.35 19.02 -14.89
C VAL A 68 -8.83 19.29 -14.69
N CYS A 69 -9.23 19.48 -13.44
CA CYS A 69 -10.61 19.70 -13.03
C CYS A 69 -10.72 21.05 -12.33
N LEU A 70 -11.75 21.82 -12.69
CA LEU A 70 -12.18 23.01 -11.95
C LEU A 70 -13.64 22.84 -11.53
N SER A 71 -13.89 22.95 -10.24
CA SER A 71 -15.20 22.80 -9.59
C SER A 71 -15.48 24.02 -8.70
N PRO A 72 -16.73 24.22 -8.25
CA PRO A 72 -17.05 25.30 -7.30
C PRO A 72 -16.24 25.24 -6.01
N GLU A 73 -15.79 24.05 -5.60
CA GLU A 73 -15.02 23.86 -4.38
C GLU A 73 -13.51 24.08 -4.58
N GLY A 74 -13.04 24.14 -5.81
CA GLY A 74 -11.63 24.33 -6.12
C GLY A 74 -11.17 23.54 -7.35
N SER A 75 -9.85 23.46 -7.50
CA SER A 75 -9.20 22.81 -8.63
C SER A 75 -8.51 21.51 -8.22
N ALA A 76 -8.38 20.58 -9.16
CA ALA A 76 -7.67 19.33 -8.97
C ALA A 76 -7.03 18.83 -10.25
N ILE A 77 -6.06 17.93 -10.11
CA ILE A 77 -5.58 17.10 -11.21
C ILE A 77 -5.85 15.63 -10.92
N ILE A 78 -6.43 14.94 -11.89
CA ILE A 78 -6.77 13.53 -11.86
C ILE A 78 -5.73 12.77 -12.66
N LEU A 79 -5.09 11.79 -12.03
CA LEU A 79 -3.94 11.05 -12.56
C LEU A 79 -4.19 9.54 -12.53
N ASP A 80 -3.30 8.77 -13.16
CA ASP A 80 -3.40 7.31 -13.28
C ASP A 80 -4.75 6.87 -13.86
N ILE A 81 -5.20 7.53 -14.93
CA ILE A 81 -6.43 7.20 -15.65
C ILE A 81 -6.27 5.80 -16.21
N THR A 82 -6.89 4.76 -15.65
CA THR A 82 -6.76 3.34 -16.06
C THR A 82 -7.63 2.94 -17.23
N ASN A 83 -8.80 3.56 -17.37
CA ASN A 83 -9.76 3.26 -18.43
C ASN A 83 -10.25 4.57 -19.06
N HIS A 84 -10.51 4.51 -20.35
CA HIS A 84 -11.06 5.60 -21.15
C HIS A 84 -11.97 5.00 -22.21
N GLY A 85 -13.17 5.55 -22.35
CA GLY A 85 -14.11 5.19 -23.39
C GLY A 85 -15.13 6.29 -23.60
N GLY A 86 -15.95 6.15 -24.64
CA GLY A 86 -17.03 7.09 -24.89
C GLY A 86 -18.20 6.40 -25.57
N THR A 87 -19.37 7.01 -25.42
CA THR A 87 -20.58 6.65 -26.14
C THR A 87 -20.98 7.81 -27.04
N ALA A 88 -21.09 7.56 -28.34
CA ALA A 88 -21.65 8.51 -29.31
C ALA A 88 -23.08 8.08 -29.65
N ASN A 89 -24.06 8.89 -29.27
CA ASN A 89 -25.47 8.71 -29.56
C ASN A 89 -25.94 9.86 -30.44
N ILE A 90 -26.55 9.55 -31.59
CA ILE A 90 -27.06 10.55 -32.54
C ILE A 90 -28.55 10.26 -32.75
N GLY A 91 -29.39 11.30 -32.60
CA GLY A 91 -30.85 11.16 -32.70
C GLY A 91 -31.52 10.32 -31.60
N GLY A 92 -30.76 9.93 -30.55
CA GLY A 92 -31.26 9.13 -29.43
C GLY A 92 -31.67 9.95 -28.21
N ARG A 93 -32.37 9.31 -27.25
CA ARG A 93 -32.80 9.93 -25.98
C ARG A 93 -31.70 10.07 -24.91
N ARG A 94 -30.46 9.69 -25.22
CA ARG A 94 -29.32 9.71 -24.28
C ARG A 94 -28.22 10.60 -24.84
N ALA A 95 -27.65 11.45 -23.98
CA ALA A 95 -26.51 12.28 -24.34
C ALA A 95 -25.27 11.42 -24.67
N SER A 96 -24.43 11.92 -25.56
CA SER A 96 -23.10 11.37 -25.80
C SER A 96 -22.18 11.77 -24.66
N ALA A 97 -21.27 10.90 -24.25
CA ALA A 97 -20.42 11.12 -23.09
C ALA A 97 -19.07 10.41 -23.22
N TYR A 98 -18.03 10.99 -22.63
CA TYR A 98 -16.77 10.32 -22.35
C TYR A 98 -16.73 9.86 -20.91
N THR A 99 -16.01 8.78 -20.67
CA THR A 99 -15.85 8.15 -19.35
C THR A 99 -14.37 7.89 -19.12
N TYR A 100 -13.90 8.28 -17.94
CA TYR A 100 -12.53 8.08 -17.48
C TYR A 100 -12.59 7.44 -16.10
N SER A 101 -11.79 6.39 -15.88
CA SER A 101 -11.63 5.79 -14.56
C SER A 101 -10.21 5.96 -14.09
N ALA A 102 -10.00 6.61 -12.96
CA ALA A 102 -8.71 7.03 -12.43
C ALA A 102 -8.49 6.58 -10.98
N ARG A 103 -7.23 6.56 -10.57
CA ARG A 103 -6.83 6.06 -9.24
C ARG A 103 -6.35 7.13 -8.29
N THR A 104 -6.04 8.33 -8.82
CA THR A 104 -5.35 9.37 -8.07
C THR A 104 -5.97 10.74 -8.33
N ALA A 105 -6.11 11.55 -7.28
CA ALA A 105 -6.46 12.96 -7.36
C ALA A 105 -5.50 13.80 -6.51
N ILE A 106 -5.12 14.98 -7.00
CA ILE A 106 -4.39 15.98 -6.25
C ILE A 106 -5.18 17.29 -6.29
N SER A 107 -5.62 17.82 -5.14
CA SER A 107 -6.38 19.07 -5.05
C SER A 107 -5.47 20.29 -4.88
N GLY A 108 -5.99 21.48 -5.20
CA GLY A 108 -5.26 22.74 -5.12
C GLY A 108 -4.29 22.94 -6.28
N PHE A 109 -4.66 22.48 -7.49
CA PHE A 109 -3.88 22.72 -8.70
C PHE A 109 -3.91 24.21 -9.10
N PRO A 110 -2.78 24.89 -9.34
CA PRO A 110 -2.77 26.30 -9.76
C PRO A 110 -3.43 26.44 -11.15
N VAL A 111 -4.63 27.01 -11.20
CA VAL A 111 -5.43 27.09 -12.44
C VAL A 111 -4.76 28.00 -13.48
N GLU A 112 -3.91 28.93 -13.02
CA GLU A 112 -3.10 29.82 -13.86
C GLU A 112 -2.10 29.03 -14.74
N HIS A 113 -1.88 27.75 -14.45
CA HIS A 113 -1.09 26.87 -15.32
C HIS A 113 -1.81 26.48 -16.61
N LEU A 114 -3.14 26.66 -16.69
CA LEU A 114 -3.90 26.53 -17.95
C LEU A 114 -3.54 27.65 -18.94
N ASP A 115 -3.15 28.84 -18.48
CA ASP A 115 -2.81 29.93 -19.40
C ASP A 115 -1.48 29.70 -20.16
N LYS A 116 -0.69 28.71 -19.74
CA LYS A 116 0.65 28.43 -20.28
C LYS A 116 0.62 27.50 -21.50
N GLY A 117 -0.54 26.99 -21.93
CA GLY A 117 -0.72 26.08 -23.08
C GLY A 117 -0.07 24.69 -22.94
N LYS A 118 0.75 24.48 -21.90
CA LYS A 118 1.40 23.21 -21.58
C LYS A 118 1.54 23.04 -20.07
N ILE A 119 1.07 21.91 -19.55
CA ILE A 119 1.08 21.60 -18.12
C ILE A 119 2.11 20.50 -17.83
N ASP A 120 3.01 20.75 -16.88
CA ASP A 120 3.86 19.71 -16.31
C ASP A 120 3.13 19.01 -15.15
N ILE A 121 2.63 17.81 -15.43
CA ILE A 121 1.88 16.99 -14.48
C ILE A 121 2.76 16.07 -13.63
N ARG A 122 4.09 16.14 -13.82
CA ARG A 122 5.04 15.28 -13.10
C ARG A 122 5.17 15.70 -11.64
N VAL A 123 5.42 14.75 -10.76
CA VAL A 123 5.46 14.92 -9.31
C VAL A 123 6.90 14.85 -8.82
N LYS A 124 7.28 15.82 -7.98
CA LYS A 124 8.61 15.94 -7.37
C LYS A 124 8.66 15.38 -5.95
N ARG A 125 7.57 15.50 -5.19
CA ARG A 125 7.42 14.93 -3.84
C ARG A 125 6.03 14.35 -3.69
N LEU A 126 5.95 13.16 -3.11
CA LEU A 126 4.69 12.52 -2.74
C LEU A 126 4.81 12.01 -1.30
N THR A 127 3.87 12.40 -0.44
CA THR A 127 3.85 12.05 0.99
C THR A 127 2.49 11.47 1.34
N ALA A 128 2.47 10.37 2.07
CA ALA A 128 1.28 9.74 2.62
C ALA A 128 1.25 9.90 4.14
N HIS A 129 0.07 10.14 4.69
CA HIS A 129 -0.17 10.36 6.12
C HIS A 129 -0.79 9.11 6.75
N PHE A 130 0.00 8.44 7.59
CA PHE A 130 -0.39 7.20 8.25
C PHE A 130 -0.84 7.48 9.69
N PRO A 131 -2.15 7.46 9.98
CA PRO A 131 -2.66 7.59 11.34
C PRO A 131 -2.32 6.36 12.19
N GLY A 132 -2.10 6.58 13.49
CA GLY A 132 -1.99 5.51 14.48
C GLY A 132 -0.71 4.68 14.42
N ILE A 133 0.26 4.99 13.55
CA ILE A 133 1.50 4.20 13.43
C ILE A 133 2.70 4.78 14.19
N SER A 134 2.51 5.78 15.04
CA SER A 134 3.59 6.47 15.76
C SER A 134 4.45 5.52 16.61
N ALA A 135 3.84 4.47 17.18
CA ALA A 135 4.56 3.43 17.93
C ALA A 135 5.53 2.61 17.05
N TRP A 136 5.14 2.34 15.79
CA TRP A 136 6.02 1.67 14.83
C TRP A 136 7.17 2.58 14.41
N ALA A 137 6.87 3.85 14.12
CA ALA A 137 7.87 4.81 13.67
C ALA A 137 8.82 5.27 14.79
N GLY A 138 8.44 5.11 16.06
CA GLY A 138 9.19 5.64 17.21
C GLY A 138 9.12 7.17 17.30
N LEU A 139 8.08 7.78 16.74
CA LEU A 139 7.92 9.24 16.67
C LEU A 139 6.93 9.73 17.70
N LYS A 140 7.33 10.70 18.53
CA LYS A 140 6.46 11.38 19.49
C LYS A 140 6.18 12.81 19.03
N VAL A 141 5.10 12.98 18.28
CA VAL A 141 4.66 14.28 17.72
C VAL A 141 3.83 15.07 18.75
N VAL A 142 3.08 14.36 19.60
CA VAL A 142 2.18 14.94 20.60
C VAL A 142 2.63 14.51 21.99
N SER A 143 2.69 15.47 22.91
CA SER A 143 2.81 15.24 24.35
C SER A 143 1.65 15.92 25.07
N PHE A 144 1.07 15.21 26.05
CA PHE A 144 -0.09 15.64 26.79
C PHE A 144 0.22 15.54 28.28
N GLU A 145 0.04 16.65 28.98
CA GLU A 145 0.23 16.75 30.44
C GLU A 145 -1.07 17.29 31.02
N GLU A 146 -1.63 16.58 32.01
CA GLU A 146 -2.88 16.95 32.69
C GLU A 146 -2.59 17.22 34.17
N GLU A 147 -2.91 18.41 34.64
CA GLU A 147 -2.94 18.71 36.07
C GLU A 147 -4.34 18.44 36.61
N ARG A 148 -4.40 17.81 37.79
CA ARG A 148 -5.65 17.60 38.52
C ARG A 148 -5.65 18.37 39.83
N LYS A 149 -6.83 18.80 40.24
CA LYS A 149 -7.11 19.35 41.57
C LYS A 149 -7.07 18.22 42.62
N PRO A 150 -6.96 18.57 43.92
CA PRO A 150 -7.00 17.58 45.00
C PRO A 150 -8.29 16.74 45.06
N ASP A 151 -9.40 17.28 44.55
CA ASP A 151 -10.70 16.61 44.45
C ASP A 151 -10.80 15.63 43.26
N GLY A 152 -9.73 15.49 42.46
CA GLY A 152 -9.66 14.61 41.30
C GLY A 152 -10.16 15.22 40.00
N HIS A 153 -10.70 16.44 40.00
CA HIS A 153 -11.14 17.13 38.79
C HIS A 153 -9.94 17.68 37.99
N ALA A 154 -10.03 17.65 36.65
CA ALA A 154 -9.03 18.27 35.79
C ALA A 154 -8.93 19.79 36.06
N LYS A 155 -7.71 20.29 36.22
CA LYS A 155 -7.40 21.71 36.47
C LYS A 155 -6.91 22.39 35.19
N SER A 156 -5.97 21.77 34.51
CA SER A 156 -5.39 22.25 33.25
C SER A 156 -4.89 21.07 32.43
N ALA A 157 -4.80 21.25 31.12
CA ALA A 157 -4.17 20.31 30.21
C ALA A 157 -3.28 21.07 29.24
N THR A 158 -2.02 20.67 29.15
CA THR A 158 -1.05 21.23 28.20
C THR A 158 -0.78 20.20 27.13
N LEU A 159 -1.00 20.61 25.88
CA LEU A 159 -0.67 19.80 24.73
C LEU A 159 0.48 20.46 23.96
N ARG A 160 1.60 19.75 23.84
CA ARG A 160 2.77 20.23 23.12
C ARG A 160 2.97 19.40 21.84
N LEU A 161 2.94 20.11 20.72
CA LEU A 161 3.17 19.60 19.37
C LEU A 161 4.60 19.88 18.95
N GLN A 162 5.29 18.87 18.43
CA GLN A 162 6.65 18.99 17.93
C GLN A 162 6.77 18.27 16.59
N SER A 163 7.47 18.90 15.64
CA SER A 163 7.87 18.27 14.39
C SER A 163 9.29 17.72 14.57
N PRO A 164 9.46 16.42 14.93
CA PRO A 164 10.80 15.83 15.00
C PRO A 164 11.46 15.85 13.62
N ASP A 165 12.80 15.88 13.61
CA ASP A 165 13.58 15.86 12.38
C ASP A 165 13.20 14.65 11.51
N GLU A 166 13.07 14.90 10.20
CA GLU A 166 12.80 13.83 9.24
C GLU A 166 13.99 12.86 9.17
N VAL A 167 13.71 11.57 9.33
CA VAL A 167 14.69 10.52 9.05
C VAL A 167 14.65 10.23 7.56
N THR A 168 15.82 10.20 6.92
CA THR A 168 15.93 10.01 5.48
C THR A 168 16.78 8.79 5.11
N ALA A 169 16.53 8.23 3.93
CA ALA A 169 17.34 7.16 3.35
C ALA A 169 17.35 7.24 1.82
N THR A 170 18.38 6.69 1.19
CA THR A 170 18.48 6.72 -0.28
C THR A 170 17.69 5.59 -0.91
N LEU A 171 16.80 5.91 -1.85
CA LEU A 171 15.99 4.95 -2.61
C LEU A 171 16.33 5.01 -4.10
N GLY A 172 17.52 4.50 -4.44
CA GLY A 172 18.07 4.60 -5.79
C GLY A 172 18.35 6.07 -6.13
N SER A 173 17.55 6.64 -7.04
CA SER A 173 17.62 8.06 -7.43
C SER A 173 16.60 8.95 -6.70
N LEU A 174 15.86 8.39 -5.74
CA LEU A 174 14.91 9.09 -4.88
C LEU A 174 15.42 9.16 -3.44
N THR A 175 14.82 10.02 -2.64
CA THR A 175 15.01 10.10 -1.20
C THR A 175 13.73 9.66 -0.50
N LEU A 176 13.83 8.68 0.40
CA LEU A 176 12.79 8.33 1.36
C LEU A 176 12.85 9.33 2.53
N THR A 177 11.69 9.76 2.99
CA THR A 177 11.50 10.64 4.16
C THR A 177 10.47 10.01 5.10
N ILE A 178 10.77 9.98 6.40
CA ILE A 178 9.87 9.53 7.47
C ILE A 178 9.92 10.61 8.55
N GLY A 179 8.78 11.20 8.89
CA GLY A 179 8.70 12.29 9.86
C GLY A 179 7.34 12.39 10.53
N GLY A 180 7.23 13.34 11.45
CA GLY A 180 5.95 13.71 12.05
C GLY A 180 5.23 14.75 11.18
N HIS A 181 3.92 14.60 11.03
CA HIS A 181 3.05 15.66 10.52
C HIS A 181 2.03 16.02 11.60
N TRP A 182 1.65 17.28 11.70
CA TRP A 182 0.54 17.67 12.55
C TRP A 182 -0.23 18.86 11.99
N GLU A 183 -1.53 18.85 12.24
CA GLU A 183 -2.46 19.94 12.00
C GLU A 183 -3.29 20.14 13.28
N ALA A 184 -3.47 21.38 13.69
CA ALA A 184 -4.32 21.74 14.82
C ALA A 184 -5.48 22.59 14.30
N HIS A 185 -6.70 22.12 14.55
CA HIS A 185 -7.92 22.88 14.27
C HIS A 185 -8.47 23.39 15.58
N ASN A 186 -8.47 24.70 15.75
CA ASN A 186 -9.06 25.35 16.89
C ASN A 186 -10.50 25.76 16.55
N ASN A 187 -11.46 25.14 17.21
CA ASN A 187 -12.83 25.62 17.32
C ASN A 187 -13.05 25.92 18.81
N GLU A 188 -13.69 27.04 19.15
CA GLU A 188 -13.85 27.54 20.52
C GLU A 188 -14.33 26.44 21.49
N ASP A 189 -15.23 25.57 21.03
CA ASP A 189 -15.79 24.47 21.83
C ASP A 189 -15.15 23.09 21.56
N ARG A 190 -14.31 22.95 20.53
CA ARG A 190 -13.74 21.65 20.13
C ARG A 190 -12.40 21.78 19.42
N ALA A 191 -11.32 21.80 20.20
CA ALA A 191 -9.98 21.61 19.65
C ALA A 191 -9.82 20.17 19.12
N SER A 192 -9.21 20.03 17.94
CA SER A 192 -8.82 18.73 17.39
C SER A 192 -7.43 18.78 16.81
N ILE A 193 -6.68 17.70 17.01
CA ILE A 193 -5.31 17.57 16.53
C ILE A 193 -5.23 16.31 15.69
N TYR A 194 -4.70 16.49 14.49
CA TYR A 194 -4.41 15.41 13.58
C TYR A 194 -2.89 15.28 13.49
N SER A 195 -2.31 14.17 13.97
CA SER A 195 -0.86 14.00 14.06
C SER A 195 -0.37 12.64 13.51
N PRO A 196 -0.50 12.40 12.19
CA PRO A 196 -0.08 11.15 11.57
C PRO A 196 1.45 11.07 11.44
N VAL A 197 1.96 9.87 11.15
CA VAL A 197 3.31 9.71 10.63
C VAL A 197 3.29 10.02 9.13
N ALA A 198 4.14 10.95 8.69
CA ALA A 198 4.31 11.28 7.28
C ALA A 198 5.42 10.43 6.69
N ILE A 199 5.10 9.66 5.65
CA ILE A 199 6.09 8.91 4.88
C ILE A 199 6.02 9.35 3.43
N GLY A 200 7.15 9.82 2.90
CA GLY A 200 7.20 10.39 1.56
C GLY A 200 8.41 9.98 0.75
N VAL A 201 8.29 10.14 -0.55
CA VAL A 201 9.38 9.99 -1.51
C VAL A 201 9.60 11.31 -2.25
N ARG A 202 10.88 11.71 -2.38
CA ARG A 202 11.30 12.92 -3.06
C ARG A 202 12.22 12.59 -4.22
N ALA A 203 11.96 13.17 -5.38
CA ALA A 203 12.80 13.08 -6.57
C ALA A 203 13.62 14.35 -6.76
N LYS A 204 14.84 14.22 -7.30
CA LYS A 204 15.65 15.38 -7.71
C LYS A 204 15.00 16.12 -8.90
N GLN A 205 14.43 15.37 -9.83
CA GLN A 205 13.66 15.86 -10.97
C GLN A 205 12.25 15.27 -10.90
N ALA A 206 11.23 16.04 -11.28
CA ALA A 206 9.85 15.59 -11.29
C ALA A 206 9.68 14.35 -12.20
N ARG A 207 8.86 13.38 -11.77
CA ARG A 207 8.60 12.11 -12.48
C ARG A 207 7.12 11.82 -12.61
N ASP A 208 6.78 10.82 -13.42
CA ASP A 208 5.40 10.34 -13.46
C ASP A 208 4.99 9.82 -12.07
N ILE A 209 3.75 10.08 -11.66
CA ILE A 209 3.28 9.76 -10.31
C ILE A 209 3.38 8.28 -9.98
N SER A 210 3.18 7.41 -10.98
CA SER A 210 3.30 5.95 -10.86
C SER A 210 4.70 5.51 -10.42
N ASP A 211 5.75 6.25 -10.81
CA ASP A 211 7.13 5.98 -10.40
C ASP A 211 7.34 6.22 -8.91
N LEU A 212 6.63 7.18 -8.32
CA LEU A 212 6.69 7.48 -6.88
C LEU A 212 5.72 6.58 -6.10
N MET A 213 4.52 6.35 -6.65
CA MET A 213 3.45 5.60 -6.00
C MET A 213 3.84 4.18 -5.65
N LYS A 214 4.52 3.49 -6.56
CA LYS A 214 4.97 2.10 -6.34
C LYS A 214 5.81 1.97 -5.07
N TYR A 215 6.56 3.00 -4.68
CA TYR A 215 7.37 2.96 -3.47
C TYR A 215 6.52 3.16 -2.22
N LEU A 216 5.57 4.10 -2.23
CA LEU A 216 4.65 4.29 -1.09
C LEU A 216 3.78 3.06 -0.84
N VAL A 217 3.29 2.39 -1.90
CA VAL A 217 2.54 1.13 -1.77
C VAL A 217 3.40 0.06 -1.09
N ARG A 218 4.64 -0.13 -1.53
CA ARG A 218 5.57 -1.11 -0.94
C ARG A 218 5.95 -0.78 0.50
N ILE A 219 6.02 0.50 0.85
CA ILE A 219 6.26 0.92 2.24
C ILE A 219 5.01 0.65 3.10
N GLN A 220 3.82 0.95 2.60
CA GLN A 220 2.59 0.56 3.28
C GLN A 220 2.49 -0.95 3.44
N ASP A 221 2.99 -1.76 2.51
CA ASP A 221 3.04 -3.23 2.69
C ASP A 221 3.91 -3.63 3.89
N LEU A 222 5.05 -2.97 4.11
CA LEU A 222 5.86 -3.18 5.31
C LEU A 222 5.12 -2.79 6.58
N VAL A 223 4.41 -1.66 6.56
CA VAL A 223 3.60 -1.19 7.70
C VAL A 223 2.43 -2.17 7.95
N ASN A 224 1.81 -2.68 6.89
CA ASN A 224 0.75 -3.68 7.00
C ASN A 224 1.25 -4.96 7.68
N VAL A 225 2.45 -5.42 7.30
CA VAL A 225 3.12 -6.56 7.93
C VAL A 225 3.44 -6.26 9.40
N ALA A 226 3.86 -5.03 9.73
CA ALA A 226 4.12 -4.64 11.12
C ALA A 226 2.88 -4.66 12.00
N TYR A 227 1.70 -4.31 11.47
CA TYR A 227 0.45 -4.28 12.23
C TYR A 227 -0.45 -5.51 12.02
N ASP A 228 -0.05 -6.45 11.18
CA ASP A 228 -0.86 -7.62 10.76
C ASP A 228 -2.27 -7.21 10.27
N THR A 229 -2.37 -6.09 9.57
CA THR A 229 -3.63 -5.55 9.04
C THR A 229 -3.34 -4.57 7.90
N PHE A 230 -4.37 -4.28 7.09
CA PHE A 230 -4.28 -3.14 6.20
C PHE A 230 -4.30 -1.84 7.03
N VAL A 231 -3.23 -1.05 6.92
CA VAL A 231 -3.09 0.26 7.55
C VAL A 231 -3.49 1.32 6.54
N GLN A 232 -4.71 1.83 6.68
CA GLN A 232 -5.26 2.85 5.81
C GLN A 232 -4.51 4.17 5.97
N VAL A 233 -4.25 4.84 4.85
CA VAL A 233 -3.74 6.21 4.79
C VAL A 233 -4.93 7.18 4.73
N ASP A 234 -4.92 8.24 5.53
CA ASP A 234 -6.03 9.20 5.62
C ASP A 234 -5.95 10.31 4.56
N GLY A 235 -4.81 10.45 3.91
CA GLY A 235 -4.53 11.49 2.94
C GLY A 235 -3.05 11.62 2.69
N GLY A 236 -2.67 12.66 1.97
CA GLY A 236 -1.27 12.96 1.76
C GLY A 236 -1.07 14.31 1.11
N SER A 237 0.16 14.58 0.71
CA SER A 237 0.53 15.77 -0.06
C SER A 237 1.36 15.41 -1.28
N ALA A 238 1.20 16.19 -2.35
CA ALA A 238 1.96 16.01 -3.57
C ALA A 238 2.43 17.36 -4.12
N ILE A 239 3.71 17.45 -4.49
CA ILE A 239 4.28 18.65 -5.12
C ILE A 239 4.47 18.36 -6.60
N ILE A 240 3.75 19.10 -7.45
CA ILE A 240 3.77 18.97 -8.91
C ILE A 240 4.82 19.93 -9.50
N GLY A 241 5.46 19.52 -10.60
CA GLY A 241 6.37 20.35 -11.37
C GLY A 241 7.74 20.58 -10.72
N ALA A 242 8.39 21.67 -11.14
CA ALA A 242 9.74 22.03 -10.71
C ALA A 242 9.79 22.86 -9.42
N GLU A 243 8.64 23.33 -8.93
CA GLU A 243 8.57 24.24 -7.78
C GLU A 243 9.27 23.61 -6.56
N PRO A 244 10.31 24.27 -6.02
CA PRO A 244 11.03 23.77 -4.86
C PRO A 244 10.20 23.87 -3.57
N THR A 245 9.34 24.89 -3.48
CA THR A 245 8.51 25.18 -2.31
C THR A 245 7.19 25.77 -2.79
N PRO A 246 6.09 25.02 -2.81
CA PRO A 246 4.81 25.56 -3.24
C PRO A 246 4.19 26.40 -2.11
N ASP A 247 3.51 27.50 -2.45
CA ASP A 247 2.82 28.37 -1.49
C ASP A 247 1.66 27.67 -0.77
N ARG A 248 1.12 26.62 -1.39
CA ARG A 248 0.13 25.71 -0.82
C ARG A 248 0.63 24.28 -0.97
N PHE A 249 0.50 23.46 0.07
CA PHE A 249 0.75 22.02 -0.03
C PHE A 249 -0.49 21.33 -0.63
N PRO A 250 -0.46 20.91 -1.91
CA PRO A 250 -1.58 20.25 -2.56
C PRO A 250 -1.88 18.94 -1.86
N GLN A 251 -3.17 18.65 -1.61
CA GLN A 251 -3.55 17.39 -0.99
C GLN A 251 -3.66 16.31 -2.03
N PHE A 252 -3.34 15.09 -1.64
CA PHE A 252 -3.31 13.94 -2.51
C PHE A 252 -4.22 12.84 -1.97
N TRP A 253 -4.92 12.15 -2.88
CA TRP A 253 -5.68 10.93 -2.63
C TRP A 253 -5.35 9.84 -3.65
N ASN A 254 -5.30 8.59 -3.20
CA ASN A 254 -5.13 7.42 -4.08
C ASN A 254 -5.86 6.19 -3.54
N ASP A 255 -6.50 5.45 -4.46
CA ASP A 255 -7.29 4.27 -4.11
C ASP A 255 -6.49 3.18 -3.38
N ALA A 256 -5.26 2.90 -3.81
CA ALA A 256 -4.45 1.79 -3.31
C ALA A 256 -3.99 2.02 -1.88
N LEU A 257 -3.70 3.27 -1.51
CA LEU A 257 -3.23 3.64 -0.19
C LEU A 257 -4.39 3.86 0.79
N MET A 258 -5.49 4.43 0.31
CA MET A 258 -6.52 5.02 1.16
C MET A 258 -7.81 4.21 1.22
N LEU A 259 -7.97 3.17 0.40
CA LEU A 259 -9.13 2.30 0.46
C LEU A 259 -8.74 0.88 0.90
N PRO A 260 -9.46 0.31 1.88
CA PRO A 260 -9.27 -1.07 2.28
C PRO A 260 -9.71 -2.02 1.14
N PRO A 261 -9.15 -3.23 1.09
CA PRO A 261 -9.64 -4.24 0.16
C PRO A 261 -11.11 -4.62 0.44
N PRO A 262 -11.88 -5.01 -0.59
CA PRO A 262 -13.26 -5.44 -0.42
C PRO A 262 -13.40 -6.58 0.59
N ASN A 263 -14.47 -6.57 1.39
CA ASN A 263 -14.81 -7.63 2.35
C ASN A 263 -13.82 -7.85 3.50
N ARG A 264 -12.86 -6.93 3.71
CA ARG A 264 -12.07 -6.82 4.94
C ARG A 264 -12.60 -5.63 5.73
N GLY A 265 -13.04 -5.87 6.96
CA GLY A 265 -13.43 -4.77 7.84
C GLY A 265 -12.25 -3.83 8.06
N THR A 266 -12.49 -2.52 8.05
CA THR A 266 -11.50 -1.55 8.49
C THR A 266 -11.32 -1.71 10.00
N ARG A 267 -10.11 -2.06 10.45
CA ARG A 267 -9.76 -1.74 11.83
C ARG A 267 -9.57 -0.23 11.88
N LYS A 268 -10.64 0.50 12.23
CA LYS A 268 -10.65 1.97 12.32
C LYS A 268 -9.57 2.54 13.25
N ASN A 269 -9.01 1.72 14.14
CA ASN A 269 -7.91 2.09 15.02
C ASN A 269 -6.74 1.11 14.86
N THR A 270 -5.66 1.56 14.23
CA THR A 270 -4.32 0.95 14.23
C THR A 270 -3.58 1.13 15.56
N SER A 271 -4.28 1.48 16.66
CA SER A 271 -3.72 1.61 18.01
C SER A 271 -3.23 0.29 18.63
N GLY A 272 -2.95 -0.71 17.80
CA GLY A 272 -2.32 -1.96 18.21
C GLY A 272 -0.82 -1.80 18.43
N ILE A 273 -0.25 -2.71 19.20
CA ILE A 273 1.20 -2.81 19.35
C ILE A 273 1.74 -3.46 18.06
N PRO A 274 2.70 -2.83 17.34
CA PRO A 274 3.24 -3.42 16.13
C PRO A 274 4.11 -4.64 16.46
N LEU A 275 4.14 -5.63 15.56
CA LEU A 275 4.95 -6.85 15.66
C LEU A 275 6.46 -6.57 15.70
N PHE A 276 6.87 -5.47 15.08
CA PHE A 276 8.23 -4.92 15.10
C PHE A 276 8.16 -3.42 14.85
N THR A 277 9.23 -2.71 15.19
CA THR A 277 9.35 -1.26 15.05
C THR A 277 10.34 -0.89 13.95
N LEU A 278 10.37 0.38 13.57
CA LEU A 278 11.35 0.92 12.65
C LEU A 278 12.79 0.76 13.18
N SER A 279 12.99 0.83 14.50
CA SER A 279 14.29 0.55 15.14
C SER A 279 14.75 -0.89 14.94
N ASP A 280 13.84 -1.86 14.94
CA ASP A 280 14.18 -3.27 14.67
C ASP A 280 14.74 -3.48 13.25
N LEU A 281 14.50 -2.53 12.33
CA LEU A 281 14.99 -2.54 10.95
C LEU A 281 16.18 -1.60 10.70
N HIS A 282 16.74 -0.99 11.74
CA HIS A 282 17.77 0.05 11.63
C HIS A 282 17.28 1.32 10.90
N GLY A 283 16.06 1.79 11.20
CA GLY A 283 15.60 3.09 10.72
C GLY A 283 15.14 3.09 9.25
N ALA A 284 15.19 4.27 8.62
CA ALA A 284 14.81 4.47 7.22
C ALA A 284 15.65 3.63 6.24
N GLU A 285 16.90 3.29 6.59
CA GLU A 285 17.75 2.41 5.79
C GLU A 285 17.18 0.99 5.68
N GLY A 286 16.53 0.48 6.73
CA GLY A 286 15.80 -0.79 6.67
C GLY A 286 14.63 -0.76 5.70
N VAL A 287 13.88 0.34 5.70
CA VAL A 287 12.77 0.57 4.76
C VAL A 287 13.28 0.69 3.33
N SER A 288 14.40 1.38 3.10
CA SER A 288 15.04 1.42 1.78
C SER A 288 15.46 0.02 1.30
N ARG A 289 16.07 -0.79 2.16
CA ARG A 289 16.41 -2.19 1.85
C ARG A 289 15.17 -3.03 1.53
N TRP A 290 14.08 -2.87 2.28
CA TRP A 290 12.80 -3.51 1.99
C TRP A 290 12.33 -3.22 0.57
N VAL A 291 12.26 -1.94 0.21
CA VAL A 291 11.78 -1.52 -1.11
C VAL A 291 12.72 -2.01 -2.23
N ARG A 292 14.04 -1.96 -2.02
CA ARG A 292 15.02 -2.45 -3.00
C ARG A 292 14.90 -3.96 -3.22
N LEU A 293 14.74 -4.73 -2.14
CA LEU A 293 14.54 -6.17 -2.22
C LEU A 293 13.19 -6.53 -2.86
N TYR A 294 12.15 -5.71 -2.65
CA TYR A 294 10.87 -5.86 -3.33
C TYR A 294 11.07 -5.77 -4.85
N GLU A 295 11.80 -4.77 -5.35
CA GLU A 295 12.10 -4.68 -6.79
C GLU A 295 12.88 -5.88 -7.33
N GLN A 296 13.76 -6.45 -6.50
CA GLN A 296 14.58 -7.58 -6.86
C GLN A 296 13.81 -8.92 -6.86
N PHE A 297 12.85 -9.08 -5.95
CA PHE A 297 12.11 -10.33 -5.73
C PHE A 297 10.61 -10.09 -5.57
N PRO A 298 9.92 -9.46 -6.55
CA PRO A 298 8.56 -8.94 -6.36
C PRO A 298 7.58 -10.01 -5.89
N SER A 299 7.60 -11.20 -6.49
CA SER A 299 6.65 -12.27 -6.12
C SER A 299 6.80 -12.77 -4.68
N ALA A 300 7.98 -12.65 -4.06
CA ALA A 300 8.17 -13.04 -2.66
C ALA A 300 7.50 -12.02 -1.73
N PHE A 301 7.62 -10.73 -2.06
CA PHE A 301 7.00 -9.66 -1.30
C PHE A 301 5.51 -9.57 -1.56
N ASP A 302 5.07 -9.78 -2.81
CA ASP A 302 3.65 -9.86 -3.16
C ASP A 302 2.98 -10.98 -2.34
N ALA A 303 3.60 -12.15 -2.20
CA ALA A 303 3.07 -13.23 -1.37
C ALA A 303 2.91 -12.84 0.11
N VAL A 304 3.81 -12.00 0.65
CA VAL A 304 3.74 -11.47 2.02
C VAL A 304 2.69 -10.36 2.15
N ALA A 305 2.55 -9.50 1.14
CA ALA A 305 1.64 -8.36 1.15
C ALA A 305 0.19 -8.74 0.77
N MET A 306 0.02 -9.78 -0.04
CA MET A 306 -1.26 -10.22 -0.62
C MET A 306 -2.36 -10.37 0.42
N PRO A 307 -2.14 -10.99 1.61
CA PRO A 307 -3.18 -11.11 2.61
C PRO A 307 -3.80 -9.75 2.96
N TYR A 308 -2.99 -8.67 3.01
CA TYR A 308 -3.45 -7.34 3.40
C TYR A 308 -4.04 -6.52 2.25
N ARG A 309 -3.75 -6.90 0.99
CA ARG A 309 -4.16 -6.17 -0.22
C ARG A 309 -5.33 -6.81 -0.95
N SER A 310 -5.55 -8.10 -0.72
CA SER A 310 -6.64 -8.85 -1.29
C SER A 310 -7.72 -9.11 -0.25
N GLY A 311 -8.95 -9.36 -0.72
CA GLY A 311 -10.05 -9.80 0.12
C GLY A 311 -9.78 -11.19 0.75
N ARG A 312 -10.83 -11.86 1.21
CA ARG A 312 -10.68 -13.21 1.78
C ARG A 312 -10.10 -14.18 0.74
N MET A 313 -8.98 -14.82 1.08
CA MET A 313 -8.36 -15.88 0.31
C MET A 313 -8.75 -17.25 0.87
N THR A 314 -8.88 -18.26 0.02
CA THR A 314 -8.97 -19.65 0.47
C THR A 314 -7.62 -20.14 0.98
N ALA A 315 -7.62 -21.15 1.87
CA ALA A 315 -6.39 -21.72 2.40
C ALA A 315 -5.47 -22.27 1.29
N HIS A 316 -6.06 -22.88 0.25
CA HIS A 316 -5.33 -23.35 -0.94
C HIS A 316 -4.64 -22.22 -1.70
N SER A 317 -5.37 -21.14 -2.01
CA SER A 317 -4.79 -19.99 -2.69
C SER A 317 -3.68 -19.36 -1.86
N TYR A 318 -3.87 -19.26 -0.54
CA TYR A 318 -2.86 -18.67 0.34
C TYR A 318 -1.58 -19.52 0.43
N LEU A 319 -1.73 -20.85 0.54
CA LEU A 319 -0.59 -21.78 0.50
C LEU A 319 0.16 -21.65 -0.83
N ARG A 320 -0.58 -21.66 -1.95
CA ARG A 320 -0.03 -21.59 -3.30
C ARG A 320 0.76 -20.30 -3.53
N GLU A 321 0.18 -19.13 -3.22
CA GLU A 321 0.87 -17.85 -3.40
C GLU A 321 2.15 -17.78 -2.55
N THR A 322 2.09 -18.28 -1.31
CA THR A 322 3.26 -18.35 -0.42
C THR A 322 4.35 -19.27 -1.00
N ALA A 323 3.98 -20.47 -1.45
CA ALA A 323 4.93 -21.43 -2.04
C ALA A 323 5.57 -20.89 -3.33
N VAL A 324 4.78 -20.26 -4.21
CA VAL A 324 5.27 -19.59 -5.42
C VAL A 324 6.23 -18.45 -5.08
N GLY A 325 5.93 -17.67 -4.02
CA GLY A 325 6.83 -16.63 -3.50
C GLY A 325 8.19 -17.20 -3.08
N ILE A 326 8.20 -18.31 -2.32
CA ILE A 326 9.42 -19.01 -1.91
C ILE A 326 10.20 -19.57 -3.12
N GLU A 327 9.49 -20.20 -4.06
CA GLU A 327 10.08 -20.78 -5.26
C GLU A 327 10.79 -19.73 -6.12
N ARG A 328 10.10 -18.61 -6.38
CA ARG A 328 10.64 -17.48 -7.16
C ARG A 328 11.78 -16.77 -6.44
N LEU A 329 11.72 -16.62 -5.12
CA LEU A 329 12.81 -16.08 -4.32
C LEU A 329 14.08 -16.92 -4.48
N ILE A 330 13.98 -18.25 -4.34
CA ILE A 330 15.12 -19.15 -4.44
C ILE A 330 15.65 -19.20 -5.88
N ALA A 331 14.77 -19.22 -6.88
CA ALA A 331 15.18 -19.12 -8.28
C ALA A 331 15.94 -17.81 -8.56
N GLY A 332 15.44 -16.68 -8.05
CA GLY A 332 16.09 -15.38 -8.15
C GLY A 332 17.46 -15.37 -7.47
N ALA A 333 17.56 -15.90 -6.24
CA ALA A 333 18.83 -16.02 -5.53
C ALA A 333 19.85 -16.89 -6.30
N LYS A 334 19.38 -17.97 -6.93
CA LYS A 334 20.24 -18.81 -7.79
C LYS A 334 20.76 -18.05 -9.00
N ARG A 335 19.93 -17.23 -9.65
CA ARG A 335 20.36 -16.42 -10.81
C ARG A 335 21.43 -15.39 -10.45
N GLN A 336 21.42 -14.86 -9.23
CA GLN A 336 22.34 -13.80 -8.79
C GLN A 336 23.71 -14.29 -8.32
N GLY A 337 23.87 -15.58 -8.03
CA GLY A 337 25.16 -16.10 -7.57
C GLY A 337 25.16 -17.54 -7.10
N ARG A 338 24.08 -18.30 -7.34
CA ARG A 338 23.95 -19.73 -6.96
C ARG A 338 24.47 -20.05 -5.55
N PRO A 339 24.03 -19.33 -4.51
CA PRO A 339 24.57 -19.53 -3.18
C PRO A 339 24.22 -20.94 -2.67
N LYS A 340 25.17 -21.59 -1.98
CA LYS A 340 25.05 -22.99 -1.53
C LYS A 340 23.75 -23.28 -0.77
N TRP A 341 23.29 -22.34 0.06
CA TRP A 341 22.06 -22.50 0.84
C TRP A 341 20.81 -22.71 -0.01
N ALA A 342 20.76 -22.16 -1.22
CA ALA A 342 19.60 -22.25 -2.11
C ALA A 342 19.44 -23.65 -2.76
N ASN A 343 20.40 -24.56 -2.55
CA ASN A 343 20.38 -25.91 -3.12
C ASN A 343 19.68 -26.95 -2.24
N ALA A 344 19.42 -26.64 -0.97
CA ALA A 344 18.65 -27.53 -0.10
C ALA A 344 17.22 -27.72 -0.64
N LYS A 345 16.69 -28.94 -0.47
CA LYS A 345 15.33 -29.32 -0.83
C LYS A 345 14.58 -29.85 0.41
N PRO A 346 13.26 -29.63 0.51
CA PRO A 346 12.47 -28.73 -0.35
C PRO A 346 12.88 -27.27 -0.18
N GLN A 347 12.41 -26.40 -1.08
CA GLN A 347 12.78 -24.98 -1.09
C GLN A 347 12.36 -24.26 0.21
N SER A 348 11.24 -24.65 0.81
CA SER A 348 10.84 -24.23 2.16
C SER A 348 11.90 -24.54 3.22
N TYR A 349 12.54 -25.71 3.16
CA TYR A 349 13.60 -26.12 4.09
C TYR A 349 14.88 -25.28 3.91
N ALA A 350 15.24 -24.96 2.66
CA ALA A 350 16.35 -24.05 2.37
C ALA A 350 16.15 -22.68 3.04
N LEU A 351 14.91 -22.17 3.01
CA LEU A 351 14.55 -20.90 3.62
C LEU A 351 14.51 -20.99 5.16
N ALA A 352 13.93 -22.07 5.70
CA ALA A 352 13.88 -22.35 7.13
C ALA A 352 15.29 -22.34 7.76
N ASN A 353 16.26 -23.01 7.13
CA ASN A 353 17.66 -23.00 7.58
C ASN A 353 18.30 -21.61 7.56
N ARG A 354 17.85 -20.70 6.68
CA ARG A 354 18.38 -19.33 6.61
C ARG A 354 17.83 -18.44 7.71
N VAL A 355 16.57 -18.63 8.10
CA VAL A 355 16.01 -17.98 9.29
C VAL A 355 16.66 -18.57 10.54
N GLY A 356 16.81 -19.89 10.58
CA GLY A 356 17.57 -20.64 11.60
C GLY A 356 16.77 -20.88 12.88
N GLN A 357 17.45 -20.75 14.03
CA GLN A 357 16.88 -21.05 15.34
C GLN A 357 15.52 -20.41 15.62
N PRO A 358 15.26 -19.11 15.27
CA PRO A 358 13.95 -18.51 15.50
C PRO A 358 12.78 -19.30 14.92
N PHE A 359 12.95 -19.85 13.71
CA PHE A 359 11.92 -20.64 13.07
C PHE A 359 11.89 -22.08 13.60
N THR A 360 13.05 -22.63 13.94
CA THR A 360 13.16 -23.97 14.55
C THR A 360 12.43 -24.02 15.89
N ASP A 361 12.64 -23.01 16.74
CA ASP A 361 11.91 -22.83 17.98
C ASP A 361 10.41 -22.63 17.73
N PHE A 362 10.00 -22.10 16.58
CA PHE A 362 8.59 -21.95 16.25
C PHE A 362 7.96 -23.31 15.88
N VAL A 363 8.51 -24.03 14.90
CA VAL A 363 7.88 -25.24 14.34
C VAL A 363 8.26 -26.56 15.01
N GLY A 364 9.33 -26.60 15.80
CA GLY A 364 9.89 -27.84 16.35
C GLY A 364 10.84 -28.51 15.36
N ASP A 365 10.30 -29.21 14.35
CA ASP A 365 11.09 -29.84 13.28
C ASP A 365 10.91 -29.10 11.94
N PRO A 366 11.89 -28.28 11.53
CA PRO A 366 11.81 -27.53 10.27
C PRO A 366 11.80 -28.40 9.03
N LYS A 367 12.39 -29.60 9.09
CA LYS A 367 12.46 -30.50 7.93
C LYS A 367 11.11 -31.16 7.70
N GLU A 368 10.53 -31.73 8.75
CA GLU A 368 9.19 -32.32 8.70
C GLU A 368 8.14 -31.28 8.31
N TRP A 369 8.15 -30.10 8.93
CA TRP A 369 7.29 -28.98 8.51
C TRP A 369 7.45 -28.65 7.02
N ALA A 370 8.70 -28.58 6.54
CA ALA A 370 8.97 -28.20 5.17
C ALA A 370 8.48 -29.27 4.18
N ASP A 371 8.59 -30.54 4.52
CA ASP A 371 8.07 -31.66 3.74
C ASP A 371 6.53 -31.66 3.70
N LEU A 372 5.85 -31.38 4.82
CA LEU A 372 4.39 -31.20 4.85
C LEU A 372 3.94 -30.01 3.99
N PHE A 373 4.56 -28.85 4.18
CA PHE A 373 4.25 -27.63 3.41
C PHE A 373 4.43 -27.87 1.91
N TRP A 374 5.58 -28.42 1.51
CA TRP A 374 5.90 -28.63 0.10
C TRP A 374 5.09 -29.77 -0.52
N GLY A 375 4.82 -30.81 0.26
CA GLY A 375 3.93 -31.90 -0.09
C GLY A 375 2.52 -31.40 -0.39
N ALA A 376 1.92 -30.63 0.53
CA ALA A 376 0.57 -30.08 0.33
C ALA A 376 0.47 -29.16 -0.88
N TYR A 377 1.48 -28.32 -1.12
CA TYR A 377 1.56 -27.50 -2.32
C TYR A 377 1.64 -28.33 -3.61
N ASN A 378 2.49 -29.36 -3.65
CA ASN A 378 2.63 -30.22 -4.82
C ASN A 378 1.40 -31.10 -5.05
N GLY A 379 0.77 -31.60 -3.98
CA GLY A 379 -0.50 -32.34 -4.05
C GLY A 379 -1.57 -31.50 -4.73
N GLY A 380 -1.83 -30.29 -4.23
CA GLY A 380 -2.82 -29.39 -4.81
C GLY A 380 -2.49 -28.90 -6.22
N LYS A 381 -1.24 -29.05 -6.68
CA LYS A 381 -0.80 -28.71 -8.04
C LYS A 381 -0.96 -29.85 -9.04
N HIS A 382 -0.82 -31.10 -8.59
CA HIS A 382 -0.64 -32.25 -9.48
C HIS A 382 -1.68 -33.37 -9.31
N GLN A 383 -2.45 -33.37 -8.22
CA GLN A 383 -3.42 -34.41 -7.89
C GLN A 383 -4.82 -33.80 -7.84
N ALA A 384 -5.71 -34.26 -8.72
CA ALA A 384 -7.08 -33.74 -8.82
C ALA A 384 -7.97 -34.17 -7.64
N ASP A 385 -7.63 -35.29 -7.01
CA ASP A 385 -8.31 -35.93 -5.88
C ASP A 385 -7.72 -35.54 -4.51
N TYR A 386 -6.73 -34.64 -4.48
CA TYR A 386 -6.11 -34.21 -3.23
C TYR A 386 -6.93 -33.10 -2.54
N GLU A 387 -7.71 -33.52 -1.54
CA GLU A 387 -8.60 -32.65 -0.73
C GLU A 387 -8.20 -32.66 0.76
N PRO A 388 -7.09 -32.01 1.15
CA PRO A 388 -6.70 -31.89 2.55
C PRO A 388 -7.65 -30.98 3.34
N ASP A 389 -7.69 -31.14 4.66
CA ASP A 389 -8.50 -30.28 5.54
C ASP A 389 -8.06 -28.79 5.36
N PRO A 390 -9.00 -27.88 5.02
CA PRO A 390 -8.69 -26.46 4.87
C PRO A 390 -8.04 -25.82 6.10
N ARG A 391 -8.27 -26.35 7.31
CA ARG A 391 -7.69 -25.86 8.56
C ARG A 391 -6.19 -26.16 8.62
N ASP A 392 -5.77 -27.36 8.23
CA ASP A 392 -4.36 -27.76 8.19
C ASP A 392 -3.61 -26.97 7.12
N LEU A 393 -4.23 -26.78 5.95
CA LEU A 393 -3.70 -25.91 4.92
C LEU A 393 -3.55 -24.46 5.40
N SER A 394 -4.52 -23.94 6.16
CA SER A 394 -4.43 -22.60 6.72
C SER A 394 -3.25 -22.46 7.69
N ILE A 395 -2.96 -23.51 8.49
CA ILE A 395 -1.81 -23.52 9.41
C ILE A 395 -0.50 -23.51 8.61
N LEU A 396 -0.38 -24.37 7.58
CA LEU A 396 0.80 -24.42 6.72
C LEU A 396 1.00 -23.11 5.93
N ALA A 397 -0.08 -22.56 5.36
CA ALA A 397 -0.03 -21.30 4.63
C ALA A 397 0.43 -20.13 5.51
N THR A 398 -0.16 -19.99 6.69
CA THR A 398 0.17 -18.89 7.62
C THR A 398 1.59 -19.04 8.18
N SER A 399 2.00 -20.26 8.58
CA SER A 399 3.36 -20.51 9.07
C SER A 399 4.42 -20.33 7.97
N GLY A 400 4.13 -20.72 6.72
CA GLY A 400 5.01 -20.50 5.57
C GLY A 400 5.12 -19.03 5.20
N ASN A 401 4.02 -18.27 5.30
CA ASN A 401 4.04 -16.83 5.06
C ASN A 401 4.83 -16.09 6.14
N LEU A 402 4.71 -16.51 7.40
CA LEU A 402 5.50 -16.00 8.50
C LEU A 402 7.00 -16.32 8.33
N LEU A 403 7.36 -17.52 7.86
CA LEU A 403 8.74 -17.86 7.49
C LEU A 403 9.29 -16.93 6.40
N LEU A 404 8.53 -16.74 5.32
CA LEU A 404 8.92 -15.88 4.22
C LEU A 404 9.09 -14.43 4.69
N THR A 405 8.15 -13.93 5.47
CA THR A 405 8.19 -12.61 6.09
C THR A 405 9.44 -12.44 6.95
N ALA A 406 9.71 -13.37 7.86
CA ALA A 406 10.88 -13.36 8.74
C ALA A 406 12.19 -13.33 7.94
N TYR A 407 12.29 -14.13 6.87
CA TYR A 407 13.46 -14.09 5.99
C TYR A 407 13.63 -12.73 5.32
N LEU A 408 12.56 -12.15 4.76
CA LEU A 408 12.63 -10.85 4.09
C LEU A 408 13.00 -9.73 5.08
N LEU A 409 12.41 -9.71 6.27
CA LEU A 409 12.75 -8.74 7.32
C LEU A 409 14.21 -8.89 7.78
N HIS A 410 14.70 -10.12 7.94
CA HIS A 410 16.12 -10.38 8.24
C HIS A 410 17.05 -9.79 7.18
N ARG A 411 16.68 -9.94 5.89
CA ARG A 411 17.42 -9.34 4.76
C ARG A 411 17.33 -7.81 4.74
N CYS A 412 16.33 -7.23 5.38
CA CYS A 412 16.20 -5.80 5.60
C CYS A 412 16.99 -5.29 6.82
N GLY A 413 17.69 -6.17 7.53
CA GLY A 413 18.54 -5.81 8.68
C GLY A 413 17.98 -6.23 10.04
N MET A 414 16.79 -6.84 10.10
CA MET A 414 16.22 -7.31 11.36
C MET A 414 17.13 -8.35 12.02
N SER A 415 17.46 -8.14 13.29
CA SER A 415 18.30 -9.06 14.05
C SER A 415 17.57 -10.37 14.36
N LYS A 416 18.32 -11.45 14.63
CA LYS A 416 17.71 -12.74 15.03
C LYS A 416 16.92 -12.64 16.34
N SER A 417 17.31 -11.76 17.27
CA SER A 417 16.56 -11.53 18.50
C SER A 417 15.21 -10.84 18.23
N ALA A 418 15.15 -9.91 17.29
CA ALA A 418 13.89 -9.32 16.83
C ALA A 418 13.01 -10.35 16.10
N LEU A 419 13.59 -11.25 15.29
CA LEU A 419 12.84 -12.37 14.69
C LEU A 419 12.27 -13.31 15.75
N ASN A 420 13.03 -13.63 16.80
CA ASN A 420 12.49 -14.43 17.92
C ASN A 420 11.26 -13.77 18.53
N ARG A 421 11.28 -12.45 18.77
CA ARG A 421 10.11 -11.71 19.26
C ARG A 421 8.93 -11.79 18.29
N LEU A 422 9.17 -11.70 16.98
CA LEU A 422 8.14 -11.85 15.95
C LEU A 422 7.45 -13.22 16.02
N PHE A 423 8.23 -14.30 16.09
CA PHE A 423 7.69 -15.67 16.22
C PHE A 423 7.02 -15.94 17.57
N GLN A 424 7.45 -15.26 18.63
CA GLN A 424 6.89 -15.35 19.98
C GLN A 424 5.83 -14.30 20.27
N HIS A 425 5.37 -13.52 19.27
CA HIS A 425 4.35 -12.52 19.52
C HIS A 425 3.00 -13.18 19.90
N ARG A 426 2.14 -12.47 20.67
CA ARG A 426 0.86 -13.01 21.18
C ARG A 426 0.00 -13.68 20.10
N VAL A 427 -0.04 -13.07 18.92
CA VAL A 427 -0.78 -13.54 17.75
C VAL A 427 -0.18 -14.85 17.19
N SER A 428 1.14 -15.01 17.30
CA SER A 428 1.91 -16.14 16.78
C SER A 428 1.87 -17.37 17.70
N TYR A 429 1.58 -17.25 19.01
CA TYR A 429 1.57 -18.41 19.93
C TYR A 429 0.55 -19.48 19.55
N ARG A 430 -0.70 -19.10 19.25
CA ARG A 430 -1.73 -20.07 18.84
C ARG A 430 -1.35 -20.77 17.53
N LEU A 431 -0.75 -20.04 16.60
CA LEU A 431 -0.26 -20.61 15.36
C LEU A 431 0.88 -21.58 15.63
N ARG A 432 1.85 -21.19 16.47
CA ARG A 432 2.99 -22.01 16.89
C ARG A 432 2.55 -23.36 17.42
N ASP A 433 1.65 -23.36 18.41
CA ASP A 433 1.22 -24.58 19.08
C ASP A 433 0.49 -25.52 18.10
N ARG A 434 -0.38 -24.97 17.25
CA ARG A 434 -1.04 -25.72 16.16
C ARG A 434 -0.06 -26.23 15.11
N THR A 435 0.94 -25.44 14.73
CA THR A 435 1.97 -25.87 13.78
C THR A 435 2.79 -27.01 14.35
N ARG A 436 3.20 -26.93 15.63
CA ARG A 436 3.94 -28.01 16.29
C ARG A 436 3.10 -29.28 16.42
N GLU A 437 1.83 -29.17 16.76
CA GLU A 437 0.89 -30.30 16.81
C GLU A 437 0.77 -30.96 15.43
N LEU A 438 0.59 -30.16 14.37
CA LEU A 438 0.49 -30.64 12.99
C LEU A 438 1.78 -31.32 12.51
N VAL A 439 2.94 -30.79 12.89
CA VAL A 439 4.26 -31.35 12.55
C VAL A 439 4.52 -32.65 13.31
N ALA A 440 4.14 -32.72 14.58
CA ALA A 440 4.32 -33.92 15.39
C ALA A 440 3.37 -35.05 14.99
N ASN A 441 2.12 -34.71 14.63
CA ASN A 441 1.06 -35.67 14.32
C ASN A 441 0.32 -35.29 13.03
N PRO A 442 0.96 -35.41 11.85
CA PRO A 442 0.33 -35.02 10.59
C PRO A 442 -0.84 -35.95 10.23
N PRO A 443 -2.03 -35.41 9.90
CA PRO A 443 -3.17 -36.21 9.44
C PRO A 443 -2.86 -36.99 8.15
N ALA A 444 -3.45 -38.18 8.02
CA ALA A 444 -3.20 -39.08 6.88
C ALA A 444 -3.47 -38.43 5.51
N GLY A 445 -4.49 -37.58 5.40
CA GLY A 445 -4.87 -36.88 4.17
C GLY A 445 -4.01 -35.64 3.85
N LEU A 446 -3.15 -35.20 4.76
CA LEU A 446 -2.32 -34.00 4.53
C LEU A 446 -1.12 -34.32 3.64
N ARG A 447 -0.54 -35.52 3.77
CA ARG A 447 0.52 -35.96 2.88
C ARG A 447 -0.11 -36.49 1.59
N PRO A 448 0.24 -35.94 0.41
CA PRO A 448 -0.23 -36.54 -0.83
C PRO A 448 0.22 -38.00 -0.90
N PRO A 449 -0.62 -38.93 -1.38
CA PRO A 449 -0.24 -40.33 -1.56
C PRO A 449 1.00 -40.40 -2.44
N LYS A 450 1.98 -41.20 -2.02
CA LYS A 450 3.15 -41.52 -2.85
C LYS A 450 2.64 -42.27 -4.08
N ARG A 451 2.84 -41.69 -5.27
CA ARG A 451 2.68 -42.42 -6.52
C ARG A 451 3.89 -43.31 -6.77
#